data_AF-A0AA35TGH6-F1
#
_entry.id   AF-A0AA35TGH6-F1
#
_cell.length_a   1.000
_cell.length_b   1.000
_cell.length_c   1.000
_cell.angle_alpha   90.00
_cell.angle_beta   90.00
_cell.angle_gamma   90.00
#
_symmetry.space_group_name_H-M   'P 1'
#
loop_
_entity.id
_entity.type
_entity.pdbx_description
1 polymer ?
#
loop_
_entity_poly.entity_id
_entity_poly.type
_entity_poly.pdbx_seq_one_letter_code
_entity_poly.pdbx_strand_id
1 'polypeptide(L)'
;MADTTGKLKGAMARGDWFKTKEIILKGPDWILEEVKKSGLRGRGGAGFPSGMKWGFMNKPSDGRPKYLVVNADEGEPGTCKDREIMRHDPHKLVEGCLVAGRAMGARTAYIYIRGEFYNEASNMQAAIQEAYEAGLIGKNACRSGYDFDIIMHRGAGAYICGEEMALIESLEGKQGKPRLKPPFPADIGVFGCPTTVANVETVAVAPVRKTLLLFVFLCCEVQGATTT
;
A
#
# COMPACT_ATOMS: atom_id res chain seq x y z
N MET A 1 -25.69 -16.27 -8.01
CA MET A 1 -25.50 -14.80 -8.06
C MET A 1 -24.01 -14.57 -8.21
N ALA A 2 -23.54 -13.80 -9.21
CA ALA A 2 -22.11 -13.54 -9.35
C ALA A 2 -21.62 -12.74 -8.13
N ASP A 3 -20.53 -13.16 -7.50
CA ASP A 3 -19.91 -12.44 -6.39
C ASP A 3 -19.45 -11.06 -6.88
N THR A 4 -20.22 -10.02 -6.54
CA THR A 4 -19.93 -8.63 -6.88
C THR A 4 -19.06 -7.94 -5.84
N THR A 5 -18.62 -8.65 -4.79
CA THR A 5 -17.97 -8.04 -3.63
C THR A 5 -16.64 -7.43 -4.02
N GLY A 6 -15.81 -8.13 -4.79
CA GLY A 6 -14.50 -7.63 -5.25
C GLY A 6 -14.54 -6.60 -6.38
N LYS A 7 -15.71 -6.33 -6.98
CA LYS A 7 -15.85 -5.40 -8.11
C LYS A 7 -16.02 -3.96 -7.67
N LEU A 8 -15.68 -3.00 -8.53
CA LEU A 8 -15.71 -1.58 -8.25
C LEU A 8 -17.06 -1.10 -7.72
N LYS A 9 -18.18 -1.53 -8.33
CA LYS A 9 -19.53 -1.17 -7.86
C LYS A 9 -19.79 -1.62 -6.42
N GLY A 10 -19.35 -2.82 -6.07
CA GLY A 10 -19.46 -3.35 -4.71
C GLY A 10 -18.57 -2.58 -3.73
N ALA A 11 -17.33 -2.30 -4.14
CA ALA A 11 -16.37 -1.53 -3.34
C ALA A 11 -16.90 -0.12 -3.02
N MET A 12 -17.41 0.60 -4.04
CA MET A 12 -18.01 1.93 -3.86
C MET A 12 -19.23 1.90 -2.93
N ALA A 13 -20.05 0.86 -2.99
CA ALA A 13 -21.19 0.68 -2.07
C ALA A 13 -20.75 0.48 -0.60
N ARG A 14 -19.55 -0.08 -0.37
CA ARG A 14 -18.95 -0.21 0.97
C ARG A 14 -18.23 1.06 1.45
N GLY A 15 -18.13 2.08 0.59
CA GLY A 15 -17.50 3.36 0.91
C GLY A 15 -16.04 3.49 0.47
N ASP A 16 -15.50 2.49 -0.26
CA ASP A 16 -14.23 2.64 -0.96
C ASP A 16 -14.37 3.74 -2.03
N TRP A 17 -13.29 4.45 -2.32
CA TRP A 17 -13.22 5.58 -3.27
C TRP A 17 -14.06 6.83 -2.93
N PHE A 18 -14.79 6.84 -1.81
CA PHE A 18 -15.59 7.99 -1.41
C PHE A 18 -14.72 9.17 -0.97
N LYS A 19 -14.86 10.33 -1.63
CA LYS A 19 -14.09 11.55 -1.32
C LYS A 19 -12.55 11.40 -1.40
N THR A 20 -12.03 10.36 -2.06
CA THR A 20 -10.57 10.19 -2.24
C THR A 20 -9.95 11.40 -2.94
N LYS A 21 -10.66 12.01 -3.88
CA LYS A 21 -10.27 13.29 -4.50
C LYS A 21 -10.04 14.39 -3.46
N GLU A 22 -10.96 14.58 -2.52
CA GLU A 22 -10.84 15.60 -1.47
C GLU A 22 -9.61 15.34 -0.60
N ILE A 23 -9.35 14.06 -0.24
CA ILE A 23 -8.17 13.67 0.53
C ILE A 23 -6.88 14.02 -0.22
N ILE A 24 -6.79 13.66 -1.50
CA ILE A 24 -5.58 13.91 -2.32
C ILE A 24 -5.30 15.42 -2.45
N LEU A 25 -6.37 16.23 -2.57
CA LEU A 25 -6.28 17.68 -2.70
C LEU A 25 -5.87 18.39 -1.41
N LYS A 26 -6.09 17.80 -0.23
CA LYS A 26 -5.57 18.34 1.04
C LYS A 26 -4.05 18.33 1.12
N GLY A 27 -3.38 17.53 0.29
CA GLY A 27 -1.94 17.55 0.13
C GLY A 27 -1.19 16.52 1.00
N PRO A 28 0.10 16.30 0.69
CA PRO A 28 0.92 15.24 1.30
C PRO A 28 1.08 15.43 2.82
N ASP A 29 1.38 16.65 3.26
CA ASP A 29 1.64 16.96 4.66
C ASP A 29 0.40 16.74 5.53
N TRP A 30 -0.79 17.12 5.03
CA TRP A 30 -2.03 16.88 5.75
C TRP A 30 -2.28 15.38 5.94
N ILE A 31 -2.14 14.58 4.87
CA ILE A 31 -2.34 13.12 4.96
C ILE A 31 -1.33 12.50 5.93
N LEU A 32 -0.07 12.93 5.88
CA LEU A 32 0.99 12.42 6.75
C LEU A 32 0.71 12.73 8.23
N GLU A 33 0.28 13.95 8.55
CA GLU A 33 -0.06 14.34 9.92
C GLU A 33 -1.27 13.56 10.45
N GLU A 34 -2.29 13.35 9.64
CA GLU A 34 -3.44 12.52 10.03
C GLU A 34 -3.01 11.05 10.28
N VAL A 35 -2.12 10.49 9.46
CA VAL A 35 -1.59 9.13 9.69
C VAL A 35 -0.77 9.08 10.98
N LYS A 36 0.04 10.09 11.29
CA LYS A 36 0.76 10.16 12.57
C LYS A 36 -0.20 10.24 13.76
N LYS A 37 -1.22 11.09 13.69
CA LYS A 37 -2.25 11.24 14.73
C LYS A 37 -3.05 9.97 14.97
N SER A 38 -3.29 9.17 13.92
CA SER A 38 -4.01 7.90 14.05
C SER A 38 -3.27 6.85 14.89
N GLY A 39 -1.97 7.01 15.10
CA GLY A 39 -1.14 6.01 15.79
C GLY A 39 -0.93 4.72 14.99
N LEU A 40 -1.20 4.73 13.67
CA LEU A 40 -1.06 3.55 12.82
C LEU A 40 0.37 2.97 12.91
N ARG A 41 0.45 1.70 13.29
CA ARG A 41 1.69 0.90 13.32
C ARG A 41 1.67 -0.12 12.20
N GLY A 42 2.84 -0.40 11.63
CA GLY A 42 3.00 -1.37 10.56
C GLY A 42 2.55 -2.77 10.98
N ARG A 43 1.74 -3.39 10.11
CA ARG A 43 1.12 -4.70 10.31
C ARG A 43 1.86 -5.87 9.63
N GLY A 44 3.10 -5.63 9.20
CA GLY A 44 4.00 -6.65 8.65
C GLY A 44 4.96 -7.26 9.67
N GLY A 45 4.57 -7.33 10.95
CA GLY A 45 5.39 -7.88 12.04
C GLY A 45 6.33 -6.90 12.76
N ALA A 46 6.92 -5.93 12.04
CA ALA A 46 7.89 -4.99 12.64
C ALA A 46 7.28 -3.93 13.59
N GLY A 47 5.97 -3.64 13.47
CA GLY A 47 5.28 -2.71 14.38
C GLY A 47 5.78 -1.25 14.36
N PHE A 48 6.55 -0.85 13.34
CA PHE A 48 7.10 0.50 13.23
C PHE A 48 5.98 1.54 12.97
N PRO A 49 6.00 2.74 13.58
CA PRO A 49 4.96 3.76 13.33
C PRO A 49 4.92 4.19 11.85
N SER A 50 3.81 3.94 11.17
CA SER A 50 3.68 4.13 9.72
C SER A 50 3.81 5.60 9.32
N GLY A 51 3.22 6.52 10.10
CA GLY A 51 3.33 7.96 9.85
C GLY A 51 4.77 8.49 9.98
N MET A 52 5.58 7.88 10.86
CA MET A 52 7.02 8.20 10.93
C MET A 52 7.77 7.63 9.72
N LYS A 53 7.48 6.37 9.34
CA LYS A 53 8.12 5.71 8.18
C LYS A 53 7.90 6.50 6.89
N TRP A 54 6.66 6.92 6.65
CA TRP A 54 6.29 7.72 5.48
C TRP A 54 6.93 9.11 5.50
N GLY A 55 7.14 9.68 6.69
CA GLY A 55 7.82 10.95 6.87
C GLY A 55 9.28 10.93 6.39
N PHE A 56 9.96 9.79 6.41
CA PHE A 56 11.32 9.67 5.87
C PHE A 56 11.41 9.93 4.37
N MET A 57 10.29 9.79 3.66
CA MET A 57 10.19 10.08 2.22
C MET A 57 10.01 11.57 1.94
N ASN A 58 9.68 12.42 2.92
CA ASN A 58 9.40 13.85 2.71
C ASN A 58 10.67 14.71 2.59
N LYS A 59 11.80 14.11 2.20
CA LYS A 59 13.03 14.85 1.90
C LYS A 59 12.86 15.69 0.63
N PRO A 60 13.58 16.83 0.52
CA PRO A 60 13.62 17.64 -0.69
C PRO A 60 13.86 16.76 -1.92
N SER A 61 13.14 17.02 -3.00
CA SER A 61 13.28 16.23 -4.22
C SER A 61 14.67 16.44 -4.80
N ASP A 62 15.36 15.34 -5.06
CA ASP A 62 16.62 15.28 -5.79
C ASP A 62 16.41 15.00 -7.29
N GLY A 63 15.18 15.16 -7.78
CA GLY A 63 14.77 14.85 -9.15
C GLY A 63 14.44 13.38 -9.41
N ARG A 64 14.77 12.44 -8.50
CA ARG A 64 14.40 11.03 -8.65
C ARG A 64 12.91 10.82 -8.35
N PRO A 65 12.21 9.94 -9.10
CA PRO A 65 10.85 9.56 -8.74
C PRO A 65 10.85 8.82 -7.40
N LYS A 66 9.80 9.00 -6.62
CA LYS A 66 9.59 8.26 -5.37
C LYS A 66 8.66 7.08 -5.64
N TYR A 67 8.96 5.93 -5.05
CA TYR A 67 8.17 4.71 -5.22
C TYR A 67 7.55 4.24 -3.91
N LEU A 68 6.34 3.70 -4.02
CA LEU A 68 5.73 2.89 -2.98
C LEU A 68 5.86 1.42 -3.39
N VAL A 69 6.27 0.56 -2.48
CA VAL A 69 6.22 -0.88 -2.70
C VAL A 69 5.31 -1.50 -1.65
N VAL A 70 4.26 -2.16 -2.10
CA VAL A 70 3.36 -2.93 -1.25
C VAL A 70 3.89 -4.36 -1.19
N ASN A 71 4.28 -4.77 0.02
CA ASN A 71 4.67 -6.13 0.30
C ASN A 71 3.42 -6.98 0.53
N ALA A 72 3.04 -7.74 -0.50
CA ALA A 72 2.00 -8.76 -0.49
C ALA A 72 2.60 -10.18 -0.60
N ASP A 73 3.86 -10.35 -0.22
CA ASP A 73 4.49 -11.66 -0.03
C ASP A 73 4.25 -12.12 1.40
N GLU A 74 3.09 -12.76 1.62
CA GLU A 74 2.66 -13.26 2.92
C GLU A 74 3.42 -14.56 3.26
N GLY A 75 4.72 -14.37 3.53
CA GLY A 75 5.74 -15.34 3.95
C GLY A 75 5.31 -16.36 4.98
N GLU A 76 4.77 -15.80 6.05
CA GLU A 76 4.81 -16.35 7.40
C GLU A 76 3.78 -17.47 7.60
N PRO A 77 4.19 -18.65 8.13
CA PRO A 77 3.26 -19.71 8.45
C PRO A 77 2.12 -19.23 9.34
N GLY A 78 0.88 -19.53 8.95
CA GLY A 78 -0.32 -19.16 9.72
C GLY A 78 -0.85 -17.74 9.48
N THR A 79 -0.19 -16.93 8.65
CA THR A 79 -0.70 -15.59 8.29
C THR A 79 -1.48 -15.67 6.97
N CYS A 80 -2.74 -15.24 6.98
CA CYS A 80 -3.62 -15.21 5.79
C CYS A 80 -4.37 -13.88 5.61
N LYS A 81 -4.10 -12.89 6.47
CA LYS A 81 -4.80 -11.60 6.51
C LYS A 81 -4.61 -10.80 5.22
N ASP A 82 -3.43 -10.85 4.62
CA ASP A 82 -3.12 -10.08 3.41
C ASP A 82 -3.82 -10.72 2.19
N ARG A 83 -3.88 -12.06 2.18
CA ARG A 83 -4.63 -12.83 1.19
C ARG A 83 -6.11 -12.46 1.16
N GLU A 84 -6.75 -12.33 2.31
CA GLU A 84 -8.18 -12.01 2.40
C GLU A 84 -8.49 -10.61 1.83
N ILE A 85 -7.63 -9.63 2.07
CA ILE A 85 -7.76 -8.28 1.50
C ILE A 85 -7.68 -8.34 -0.02
N MET A 86 -6.68 -9.04 -0.58
CA MET A 86 -6.51 -9.15 -2.03
C MET A 86 -7.65 -9.91 -2.73
N ARG A 87 -8.30 -10.85 -2.02
CA ARG A 87 -9.42 -11.62 -2.55
C ARG A 87 -10.73 -10.86 -2.53
N HIS A 88 -11.06 -10.28 -1.38
CA HIS A 88 -12.41 -9.78 -1.10
C HIS A 88 -12.55 -8.26 -1.26
N ASP A 89 -11.48 -7.51 -0.98
CA ASP A 89 -11.47 -6.04 -1.00
C ASP A 89 -10.26 -5.45 -1.76
N PRO A 90 -9.98 -5.87 -3.01
CA PRO A 90 -8.80 -5.39 -3.74
C PRO A 90 -8.81 -3.87 -3.98
N HIS A 91 -9.98 -3.27 -4.20
CA HIS A 91 -10.12 -1.82 -4.38
C HIS A 91 -9.70 -1.00 -3.16
N LYS A 92 -9.86 -1.54 -1.95
CA LYS A 92 -9.39 -0.89 -0.71
C LYS A 92 -7.87 -0.77 -0.69
N LEU A 93 -7.18 -1.80 -1.20
CA LEU A 93 -5.73 -1.77 -1.34
C LEU A 93 -5.30 -0.74 -2.39
N VAL A 94 -5.99 -0.71 -3.53
CA VAL A 94 -5.71 0.22 -4.65
C VAL A 94 -5.92 1.68 -4.21
N GLU A 95 -7.01 1.98 -3.51
CA GLU A 95 -7.23 3.31 -2.90
C GLU A 95 -6.14 3.63 -1.87
N GLY A 96 -5.77 2.64 -1.06
CA GLY A 96 -4.67 2.73 -0.09
C GLY A 96 -3.35 3.12 -0.72
N CYS A 97 -3.01 2.52 -1.86
CA CYS A 97 -1.81 2.85 -2.61
C CYS A 97 -1.81 4.32 -3.03
N LEU A 98 -2.94 4.82 -3.54
CA LEU A 98 -3.07 6.21 -3.98
C LEU A 98 -2.91 7.20 -2.82
N VAL A 99 -3.57 6.94 -1.68
CA VAL A 99 -3.49 7.82 -0.50
C VAL A 99 -2.10 7.80 0.12
N ALA A 100 -1.52 6.61 0.32
CA ALA A 100 -0.16 6.47 0.86
C ALA A 100 0.88 7.06 -0.10
N GLY A 101 0.75 6.79 -1.40
CA GLY A 101 1.58 7.35 -2.44
C GLY A 101 1.55 8.88 -2.43
N ARG A 102 0.35 9.47 -2.35
CA ARG A 102 0.19 10.92 -2.23
C ARG A 102 0.87 11.48 -0.99
N ALA A 103 0.76 10.82 0.17
CA ALA A 103 1.40 11.24 1.41
C ALA A 103 2.93 11.28 1.31
N MET A 104 3.53 10.32 0.59
CA MET A 104 4.98 10.21 0.41
C MET A 104 5.50 10.94 -0.84
N GLY A 105 4.60 11.48 -1.67
CA GLY A 105 4.94 12.05 -2.97
C GLY A 105 5.36 11.02 -4.02
N ALA A 106 5.01 9.74 -3.84
CA ALA A 106 5.30 8.66 -4.77
C ALA A 106 4.31 8.62 -5.92
N ARG A 107 4.80 8.62 -7.17
CA ARG A 107 3.96 8.60 -8.38
C ARG A 107 3.65 7.21 -8.91
N THR A 108 4.33 6.19 -8.39
CA THR A 108 4.10 4.81 -8.81
C THR A 108 4.16 3.90 -7.59
N ALA A 109 3.21 2.98 -7.49
CA ALA A 109 3.22 1.90 -6.53
C ALA A 109 3.46 0.55 -7.22
N TYR A 110 4.37 -0.24 -6.68
CA TYR A 110 4.56 -1.64 -7.05
C TYR A 110 3.87 -2.52 -6.02
N ILE A 111 3.00 -3.43 -6.46
CA ILE A 111 2.41 -4.44 -5.58
C ILE A 111 3.15 -5.74 -5.84
N TYR A 112 3.99 -6.15 -4.89
CA TYR A 112 4.76 -7.39 -4.97
C TYR A 112 3.95 -8.52 -4.34
N ILE A 113 3.34 -9.36 -5.17
CA ILE A 113 2.48 -10.47 -4.74
C ILE A 113 3.28 -11.77 -4.76
N ARG A 114 3.07 -12.58 -3.71
CA ARG A 114 3.56 -13.96 -3.64
C ARG A 114 3.26 -14.77 -4.92
N GLY A 115 4.18 -15.63 -5.33
CA GLY A 115 4.08 -16.41 -6.57
C GLY A 115 2.89 -17.37 -6.62
N GLU A 116 2.57 -17.95 -5.47
CA GLU A 116 1.52 -18.95 -5.24
C GLU A 116 0.11 -18.36 -5.28
N PHE A 117 -0.02 -17.03 -5.16
CA PHE A 117 -1.28 -16.32 -5.07
C PHE A 117 -1.83 -15.95 -6.46
N TYR A 118 -2.07 -16.97 -7.30
CA TYR A 118 -2.53 -16.78 -8.68
C TYR A 118 -3.91 -16.11 -8.77
N ASN A 119 -4.88 -16.57 -7.97
CA ASN A 119 -6.25 -16.07 -8.01
C ASN A 119 -6.33 -14.64 -7.46
N GLU A 120 -5.56 -14.37 -6.41
CA GLU A 120 -5.47 -13.07 -5.74
C GLU A 120 -4.79 -12.06 -6.66
N ALA A 121 -3.71 -12.44 -7.35
CA ALA A 121 -3.10 -11.61 -8.38
C ALA A 121 -4.07 -11.32 -9.53
N SER A 122 -4.86 -12.30 -9.96
CA SER A 122 -5.86 -12.11 -11.01
C SER A 122 -6.96 -11.13 -10.57
N ASN A 123 -7.46 -11.25 -9.34
CA ASN A 123 -8.46 -10.33 -8.78
C ASN A 123 -7.90 -8.92 -8.59
N MET A 124 -6.66 -8.80 -8.10
CA MET A 124 -5.97 -7.52 -7.98
C MET A 124 -5.77 -6.85 -9.34
N GLN A 125 -5.34 -7.60 -10.36
CA GLN A 125 -5.16 -7.07 -11.70
C GLN A 125 -6.48 -6.57 -12.31
N ALA A 126 -7.58 -7.31 -12.10
CA ALA A 126 -8.91 -6.88 -12.51
C ALA A 126 -9.34 -5.58 -11.81
N ALA A 127 -9.15 -5.48 -10.49
CA ALA A 127 -9.49 -4.27 -9.73
C ALA A 127 -8.63 -3.05 -10.12
N ILE A 128 -7.34 -3.27 -10.41
CA ILE A 128 -6.45 -2.23 -10.95
C ILE A 128 -6.99 -1.75 -12.31
N GLN A 129 -7.34 -2.67 -13.20
CA GLN A 129 -7.89 -2.35 -14.51
C GLN A 129 -9.22 -1.57 -14.39
N GLU A 130 -10.14 -2.03 -13.55
CA GLU A 130 -11.40 -1.31 -13.27
C GLU A 130 -11.15 0.11 -12.73
N ALA A 131 -10.14 0.29 -11.88
CA ALA A 131 -9.76 1.60 -11.36
C ALA A 131 -9.13 2.52 -12.42
N TYR A 132 -8.34 1.98 -13.36
CA TYR A 132 -7.83 2.71 -14.52
C TYR A 132 -8.97 3.14 -15.45
N GLU A 133 -9.89 2.22 -15.77
CA GLU A 133 -11.06 2.49 -16.63
C GLU A 133 -11.99 3.55 -16.05
N ALA A 134 -12.15 3.56 -14.71
CA ALA A 134 -12.93 4.56 -14.00
C ALA A 134 -12.19 5.92 -13.82
N GLY A 135 -10.92 6.01 -14.21
CA GLY A 135 -10.09 7.21 -14.01
C GLY A 135 -9.78 7.51 -12.54
N LEU A 136 -9.78 6.49 -11.70
CA LEU A 136 -9.45 6.58 -10.27
C LEU A 136 -7.93 6.59 -10.06
N ILE A 137 -7.19 5.87 -10.91
CA ILE A 137 -5.72 5.86 -10.97
C ILE A 137 -5.24 6.14 -12.40
N GLY A 138 -3.93 6.35 -12.56
CA GLY A 138 -3.28 6.70 -13.81
C GLY A 138 -2.99 8.20 -13.93
N LYS A 139 -3.02 8.70 -15.17
CA LYS A 139 -2.88 10.14 -15.44
C LYS A 139 -4.06 10.89 -14.81
N ASN A 140 -3.78 11.84 -13.93
CA ASN A 140 -4.79 12.61 -13.21
C ASN A 140 -5.75 11.74 -12.36
N ALA A 141 -5.19 10.95 -11.43
CA ALA A 141 -5.90 10.08 -10.50
C ALA A 141 -7.04 10.80 -9.77
N CYS A 142 -8.24 10.21 -9.77
CA CYS A 142 -9.49 10.78 -9.25
C CYS A 142 -9.81 12.20 -9.75
N ARG A 143 -9.29 12.62 -10.92
CA ARG A 143 -9.40 13.99 -11.45
C ARG A 143 -8.88 15.07 -10.48
N SER A 144 -7.79 14.75 -9.77
CA SER A 144 -7.19 15.60 -8.73
C SER A 144 -6.00 16.46 -9.20
N GLY A 145 -5.47 16.20 -10.38
CA GLY A 145 -4.23 16.76 -10.92
C GLY A 145 -2.97 15.97 -10.54
N TYR A 146 -3.12 14.83 -9.85
CA TYR A 146 -2.00 13.99 -9.42
C TYR A 146 -1.90 12.74 -10.29
N ASP A 147 -0.72 12.49 -10.86
CA ASP A 147 -0.46 11.26 -11.62
C ASP A 147 -0.02 10.15 -10.66
N PHE A 148 -0.69 9.00 -10.74
CA PHE A 148 -0.39 7.86 -9.88
C PHE A 148 -0.64 6.53 -10.56
N ASP A 149 0.41 5.77 -10.82
CA ASP A 149 0.35 4.46 -11.47
C ASP A 149 0.52 3.31 -10.48
N ILE A 150 -0.08 2.16 -10.80
CA ILE A 150 0.07 0.93 -10.02
C ILE A 150 0.51 -0.19 -10.94
N ILE A 151 1.63 -0.83 -10.58
CA ILE A 151 2.21 -1.95 -11.32
C ILE A 151 2.22 -3.17 -10.40
N MET A 152 1.62 -4.27 -10.85
CA MET A 152 1.65 -5.52 -10.12
C MET A 152 2.84 -6.36 -10.57
N HIS A 153 3.61 -6.87 -9.61
CA HIS A 153 4.71 -7.80 -9.85
C HIS A 153 4.46 -9.08 -9.06
N ARG A 154 4.56 -10.23 -9.71
CA ARG A 154 4.37 -11.53 -9.05
C ARG A 154 5.73 -12.18 -8.84
N GLY A 155 6.04 -12.53 -7.60
CA GLY A 155 7.24 -13.26 -7.22
C GLY A 155 7.22 -14.73 -7.63
N ALA A 156 8.24 -15.49 -7.18
CA ALA A 156 8.45 -16.88 -7.54
C ALA A 156 8.42 -17.87 -6.34
N GLY A 157 7.79 -17.49 -5.23
CA GLY A 157 7.59 -18.38 -4.07
C GLY A 157 8.80 -18.53 -3.15
N ALA A 158 9.42 -17.41 -2.76
CA ALA A 158 10.59 -17.42 -1.89
C ALA A 158 10.31 -16.62 -0.61
N TYR A 159 10.26 -17.29 0.55
CA TYR A 159 10.01 -16.65 1.85
C TYR A 159 10.93 -15.46 2.13
N ILE A 160 12.21 -15.56 1.74
CA ILE A 160 13.20 -14.50 1.96
C ILE A 160 12.83 -13.19 1.23
N CYS A 161 12.09 -13.27 0.12
CA CYS A 161 11.62 -12.10 -0.61
C CYS A 161 10.55 -11.30 0.14
N GLY A 162 10.03 -11.80 1.27
CA GLY A 162 9.16 -11.05 2.16
C GLY A 162 9.91 -10.01 3.02
N GLU A 163 11.25 -10.08 3.12
CA GLU A 163 12.05 -9.06 3.79
C GLU A 163 12.18 -7.79 2.94
N GLU A 164 12.13 -6.61 3.55
CA GLU A 164 12.04 -5.31 2.86
C GLU A 164 13.16 -5.08 1.83
N MET A 165 14.42 -5.42 2.12
CA MET A 165 15.54 -5.24 1.20
C MET A 165 15.58 -6.34 0.14
N ALA A 166 15.28 -7.58 0.52
CA ALA A 166 15.23 -8.71 -0.41
C ALA A 166 14.12 -8.53 -1.45
N LEU A 167 12.97 -7.99 -1.04
CA LEU A 167 11.86 -7.68 -1.92
C LEU A 167 12.26 -6.67 -3.00
N ILE A 168 12.98 -5.62 -2.61
CA ILE A 168 13.50 -4.60 -3.54
C ILE A 168 14.42 -5.24 -4.60
N GLU A 169 15.34 -6.10 -4.17
CA GLU A 169 16.25 -6.80 -5.09
C GLU A 169 15.50 -7.76 -6.02
N SER A 170 14.53 -8.49 -5.48
CA SER A 170 13.68 -9.40 -6.26
C SER A 170 12.84 -8.64 -7.30
N LEU A 171 12.29 -7.49 -6.93
CA LEU A 171 11.52 -6.62 -7.82
C LEU A 171 12.40 -6.04 -8.95
N GLU A 172 13.68 -5.77 -8.67
CA GLU A 172 14.67 -5.36 -9.68
C GLU A 172 15.12 -6.51 -10.60
N GLY A 173 14.63 -7.74 -10.38
CA GLY A 173 14.98 -8.92 -11.17
C GLY A 173 16.30 -9.60 -10.76
N LYS A 174 16.87 -9.20 -9.62
CA LYS A 174 18.05 -9.85 -9.03
C LYS A 174 17.61 -11.00 -8.11
N GLN A 175 18.58 -11.77 -7.62
CA GLN A 175 18.30 -12.72 -6.55
C GLN A 175 17.80 -11.96 -5.32
N GLY A 176 16.71 -12.42 -4.68
CA GLY A 176 16.13 -11.84 -3.46
C GLY A 176 17.00 -12.00 -2.21
N LYS A 177 18.24 -11.48 -2.27
CA LYS A 177 19.19 -11.43 -1.17
C LYS A 177 19.05 -10.07 -0.50
N PRO A 178 18.87 -9.99 0.83
CA PRO A 178 18.80 -8.71 1.52
C PRO A 178 20.05 -7.87 1.28
N ARG A 179 19.88 -6.60 0.93
CA ARG A 179 20.98 -5.63 0.93
C ARG A 179 21.45 -5.36 2.37
N LEU A 180 22.76 -5.14 2.55
CA LEU A 180 23.31 -4.66 3.82
C LEU A 180 22.82 -3.21 4.06
N LYS A 181 22.41 -2.91 5.30
CA LYS A 181 22.17 -1.55 5.77
C LYS A 181 23.51 -1.00 6.30
N PRO A 182 23.97 0.21 5.92
CA PRO A 182 23.42 1.18 4.97
C PRO A 182 23.72 0.84 3.48
N PRO A 183 22.91 1.31 2.50
CA PRO A 183 21.90 2.38 2.57
C PRO A 183 20.46 1.93 2.91
N PHE A 184 19.63 2.86 3.40
CA PHE A 184 18.22 2.62 3.70
C PHE A 184 17.31 2.80 2.47
N PRO A 185 16.17 2.08 2.37
CA PRO A 185 15.25 2.18 1.24
C PRO A 185 14.72 3.59 0.95
N ALA A 186 14.50 4.37 2.01
CA ALA A 186 13.99 5.74 1.91
C ALA A 186 14.97 6.67 1.16
N ASP A 187 16.25 6.31 1.08
CA ASP A 187 17.28 7.05 0.35
C ASP A 187 17.62 6.37 -0.99
N ILE A 188 17.82 5.05 -0.96
CA ILE A 188 18.21 4.22 -2.10
C ILE A 188 17.46 2.89 -2.01
N GLY A 189 16.29 2.84 -2.64
CA GLY A 189 15.45 1.65 -2.74
C GLY A 189 15.43 1.06 -4.14
N VAL A 190 14.23 0.87 -4.67
CA VAL A 190 13.97 0.27 -5.99
C VAL A 190 14.53 1.16 -7.09
N PHE A 191 15.31 0.55 -8.01
CA PHE A 191 15.98 1.24 -9.12
C PHE A 191 16.87 2.40 -8.65
N GLY A 192 17.42 2.30 -7.43
CA GLY A 192 18.20 3.35 -6.82
C GLY A 192 17.40 4.62 -6.51
N CYS A 193 16.07 4.54 -6.44
CA CYS A 193 15.18 5.66 -6.16
C CYS A 193 14.63 5.58 -4.72
N PRO A 194 14.27 6.72 -4.08
CA PRO A 194 13.65 6.72 -2.76
C PRO A 194 12.41 5.83 -2.75
N THR A 195 12.36 4.86 -1.84
CA THR A 195 11.27 3.88 -1.77
C THR A 195 10.86 3.58 -0.34
N THR A 196 9.57 3.40 -0.12
CA THR A 196 9.05 2.82 1.13
C THR A 196 8.37 1.49 0.85
N VAL A 197 8.76 0.45 1.58
CA VAL A 197 8.04 -0.83 1.58
C VAL A 197 7.01 -0.83 2.72
N ALA A 198 5.75 -1.13 2.40
CA ALA A 198 4.67 -1.21 3.38
C ALA A 198 3.84 -2.49 3.16
N ASN A 199 3.35 -3.11 4.24
CA ASN A 199 2.53 -4.31 4.16
C ASN A 199 1.11 -3.99 3.64
N VAL A 200 0.46 -4.95 2.97
CA VAL A 200 -0.89 -4.86 2.40
C VAL A 200 -1.88 -4.25 3.39
N GLU A 201 -2.01 -4.83 4.57
CA GLU A 201 -2.98 -4.38 5.58
C GLU A 201 -2.71 -2.93 6.02
N THR A 202 -1.43 -2.55 6.15
CA THR A 202 -1.05 -1.18 6.56
C THR A 202 -1.47 -0.15 5.52
N VAL A 203 -1.35 -0.49 4.23
CA VAL A 203 -1.75 0.37 3.12
C VAL A 203 -3.27 0.38 2.96
N ALA A 204 -3.92 -0.78 3.08
CA ALA A 204 -5.36 -0.92 2.92
C ALA A 204 -6.17 -0.21 4.03
N VAL A 205 -5.63 -0.06 5.24
CA VAL A 205 -6.29 0.71 6.31
C VAL A 205 -6.09 2.22 6.19
N ALA A 206 -5.12 2.68 5.39
CA ALA A 206 -4.80 4.10 5.28
C ALA A 206 -5.95 4.99 4.76
N PRO A 207 -6.79 4.54 3.81
CA PRO A 207 -7.98 5.28 3.40
C PRO A 207 -9.15 5.18 4.36
N VAL A 208 -9.14 4.25 5.34
CA VAL A 208 -10.34 3.90 6.10
C VAL A 208 -10.79 5.09 6.95
N ARG A 209 -11.81 5.75 6.41
CA ARG A 209 -12.35 7.07 6.71
C ARG A 209 -13.35 7.13 7.86
N LYS A 210 -13.51 6.11 8.69
CA LYS A 210 -14.31 6.26 9.91
C LYS A 210 -13.54 7.22 10.79
N THR A 211 -13.90 8.51 10.67
CA THR A 211 -13.35 9.75 11.22
C THR A 211 -12.07 9.50 11.98
N LEU A 212 -10.93 10.09 11.62
CA LEU A 212 -9.65 9.85 12.32
C LEU A 212 -9.74 9.83 13.88
N LEU A 213 -10.79 10.44 14.46
CA LEU A 213 -11.32 10.25 15.83
C LEU A 213 -11.65 8.78 16.26
N LEU A 214 -12.33 7.98 15.45
CA LEU A 214 -12.70 6.58 15.73
C LEU A 214 -11.51 5.63 15.57
N PHE A 215 -10.50 5.96 14.77
CA PHE A 215 -9.26 5.17 14.68
C PHE A 215 -8.42 5.31 15.94
N VAL A 216 -8.37 6.50 16.56
CA VAL A 216 -7.82 6.68 17.91
C VAL A 216 -8.61 5.87 18.93
N PHE A 217 -9.95 5.82 18.83
CA PHE A 217 -10.79 5.04 19.73
C PHE A 217 -10.57 3.54 19.59
N LEU A 218 -10.53 3.01 18.35
CA LEU A 218 -10.27 1.60 18.10
C LEU A 218 -8.82 1.24 18.45
N CYS A 219 -7.79 1.98 18.02
CA CYS A 219 -6.40 1.61 18.33
C CYS A 219 -5.99 1.80 19.81
N CYS A 220 -6.64 2.70 20.58
CA CYS A 220 -6.40 2.78 22.03
C CYS A 220 -7.13 1.68 22.82
N GLU A 221 -8.34 1.25 22.43
CA GLU A 221 -9.00 0.10 23.09
C GLU A 221 -8.48 -1.26 22.56
N VAL A 222 -7.96 -1.29 21.33
CA VAL A 222 -7.47 -2.48 20.62
C VAL A 222 -5.94 -2.58 20.66
N GLN A 223 -5.32 -2.16 21.75
CA GLN A 223 -4.15 -2.93 22.22
C GLN A 223 -4.59 -4.26 22.87
N GLY A 224 -5.91 -4.50 22.99
CA GLY A 224 -6.50 -5.75 23.48
C GLY A 224 -7.26 -6.64 22.48
N ALA A 225 -7.73 -6.20 21.30
CA ALA A 225 -8.62 -7.05 20.48
C ALA A 225 -8.82 -6.64 19.00
N THR A 226 -7.88 -6.94 18.10
CA THR A 226 -8.14 -7.36 16.70
C THR A 226 -6.85 -7.94 16.11
N THR A 227 -6.34 -8.97 16.78
CA THR A 227 -5.58 -10.04 16.15
C THR A 227 -5.98 -11.32 16.87
N THR A 228 -7.08 -11.91 16.43
CA THR A 228 -7.49 -13.30 16.71
C THR A 228 -8.12 -13.83 15.45
#